data_AF-A0A534L9B9-F1
#
_entry.id   AF-A0A534L9B9-F1
#
_cell.length_a   1.000
_cell.length_b   1.000
_cell.length_c   1.000
_cell.angle_alpha   90.00
_cell.angle_beta   90.00
_cell.angle_gamma   90.00
#
_symmetry.space_group_name_H-M   'P 1'
#
loop_
_entity.id
_entity.type
_entity.pdbx_description
1 polymer ?
#
loop_
_entity_poly.entity_id
_entity_poly.type
_entity_poly.pdbx_seq_one_letter_code
_entity_poly.pdbx_strand_id
1 'polypeptide(L)'
;MKFRIDPAVVQLFGSETRAKVLGVLASSVEPKTGYEIAKALDASAPKVYAVLKRLETSGFLKAVSKGSQFKGYFMVDDDLRRLLAKKVRISVEKDWFSPEMVREREKAFRLANKMVVKVPKAGRIPKEIPNRREFIRPPEKDRVVARIAARDHAPR
;
A
#
# COMPACT_ATOMS: atom_id res chain seq x y z
N MET A 1 29.84 -18.85 -2.25
CA MET A 1 28.95 -19.11 -1.09
C MET A 1 27.50 -18.89 -1.51
N LYS A 2 26.63 -19.92 -1.45
CA LYS A 2 25.19 -19.73 -1.68
C LYS A 2 24.55 -19.23 -0.39
N PHE A 3 24.06 -17.99 -0.38
CA PHE A 3 23.21 -17.49 0.70
C PHE A 3 21.97 -18.39 0.79
N ARG A 4 21.85 -19.16 1.87
CA ARG A 4 20.61 -19.89 2.19
C ARG A 4 19.72 -18.91 2.95
N ILE A 5 18.77 -18.32 2.24
CA ILE A 5 17.72 -17.52 2.86
C ILE A 5 16.85 -18.48 3.69
N ASP A 6 16.55 -18.10 4.93
CA ASP A 6 15.62 -18.85 5.77
C ASP A 6 14.28 -19.04 5.03
N PRO A 7 13.77 -20.28 4.89
CA PRO A 7 12.49 -20.54 4.25
C PRO A 7 11.32 -19.71 4.83
N ALA A 8 11.37 -19.35 6.11
CA ALA A 8 10.40 -18.47 6.74
C ALA A 8 10.46 -17.06 6.12
N VAL A 9 11.65 -16.52 5.86
CA VAL A 9 11.83 -15.20 5.25
C VAL A 9 11.30 -15.16 3.82
N VAL A 10 11.41 -16.27 3.07
CA VAL A 10 10.77 -16.39 1.75
C VAL A 10 9.25 -16.23 1.85
N GLN A 11 8.64 -16.63 2.98
CA GLN A 11 7.23 -16.39 3.23
C GLN A 11 6.87 -14.93 3.49
N LEU A 12 7.80 -13.99 3.67
CA LEU A 12 7.44 -12.56 3.73
C LEU A 12 7.22 -11.96 2.35
N PHE A 13 7.80 -12.56 1.31
CA PHE A 13 7.87 -12.00 -0.04
C PHE A 13 7.03 -12.79 -1.06
N GLY A 14 6.83 -12.22 -2.26
CA GLY A 14 6.23 -12.94 -3.39
C GLY A 14 4.70 -12.96 -3.45
N SER A 15 4.00 -12.14 -2.65
CA SER A 15 2.54 -11.98 -2.78
C SER A 15 2.11 -10.57 -2.43
N GLU A 16 1.41 -9.92 -3.35
CA GLU A 16 0.88 -8.56 -3.16
C GLU A 16 -0.06 -8.48 -1.94
N THR A 17 -0.98 -9.44 -1.81
CA THR A 17 -1.90 -9.49 -0.66
C THR A 17 -1.16 -9.63 0.66
N ARG A 18 -0.03 -10.35 0.68
CA ARG A 18 0.79 -10.53 1.87
C ARG A 18 1.53 -9.27 2.25
N ALA A 19 2.12 -8.59 1.27
CA ALA A 19 2.74 -7.28 1.47
C ALA A 19 1.73 -6.26 2.01
N LYS A 20 0.49 -6.28 1.50
CA LYS A 20 -0.59 -5.42 1.99
C LYS A 20 -0.98 -5.72 3.44
N VAL A 21 -1.18 -6.99 3.79
CA VAL A 21 -1.48 -7.42 5.17
C VAL A 21 -0.35 -7.02 6.12
N LEU A 22 0.91 -7.28 5.73
CA LEU A 22 2.08 -6.89 6.51
C LEU A 22 2.20 -5.37 6.67
N GLY A 23 1.90 -4.58 5.64
CA GLY A 23 1.93 -3.11 5.74
C GLY A 23 0.87 -2.56 6.69
N VAL A 24 -0.33 -3.14 6.70
CA VAL A 24 -1.40 -2.78 7.65
C VAL A 24 -0.98 -3.11 9.08
N LEU A 25 -0.48 -4.32 9.31
CA LEU A 25 -0.04 -4.76 10.63
C LEU A 25 1.20 -4.01 11.11
N ALA A 26 2.11 -3.65 10.20
CA ALA A 26 3.30 -2.88 10.55
C ALA A 26 2.97 -1.45 10.98
N SER A 27 1.90 -0.89 10.42
CA SER A 27 1.41 0.46 10.73
C SER A 27 0.50 0.49 11.96
N SER A 28 0.13 -0.66 12.51
CA SER A 28 -0.76 -0.74 13.65
C SER A 28 -0.02 -1.09 14.93
N VAL A 29 -0.35 -0.38 16.01
CA VAL A 29 0.17 -0.64 17.36
C VAL A 29 -0.70 -1.67 18.07
N GLU A 30 -1.99 -1.74 17.72
CA GLU A 30 -2.95 -2.65 18.33
C GLU A 30 -3.15 -3.92 17.51
N PRO A 31 -3.43 -5.08 18.16
CA PRO A 31 -3.82 -6.29 17.45
C PRO A 31 -5.07 -6.08 16.59
N LYS A 32 -4.97 -6.38 15.29
CA LYS A 32 -6.09 -6.29 14.34
C LYS A 32 -6.67 -7.66 14.03
N THR A 33 -7.99 -7.74 13.99
CA THR A 33 -8.68 -8.96 13.57
C THR A 33 -8.52 -9.16 12.06
N GLY A 34 -8.66 -10.42 11.59
CA GLY A 34 -8.62 -10.70 10.16
C GLY A 34 -9.70 -9.96 9.37
N TYR A 35 -10.86 -9.72 9.99
CA TYR A 35 -11.94 -8.92 9.40
C TYR A 35 -11.57 -7.43 9.28
N GLU A 36 -10.98 -6.84 10.33
CA GLU A 36 -10.50 -5.45 10.29
C GLU A 36 -9.48 -5.24 9.18
N ILE A 37 -8.56 -6.20 9.00
CA ILE A 37 -7.52 -6.18 7.96
C ILE A 37 -8.16 -6.34 6.57
N ALA A 38 -9.07 -7.29 6.40
CA ALA A 38 -9.77 -7.50 5.13
C ALA A 38 -10.55 -6.26 4.69
N LYS A 39 -11.27 -5.63 5.62
CA LYS A 39 -11.98 -4.39 5.38
C LYS A 39 -11.04 -3.24 5.02
N ALA A 40 -9.91 -3.10 5.71
CA ALA A 40 -8.94 -2.04 5.45
C ALA A 40 -8.25 -2.18 4.08
N LEU A 41 -8.15 -3.39 3.56
CA LEU A 41 -7.49 -3.70 2.29
C LEU A 41 -8.43 -3.85 1.10
N ASP A 42 -9.75 -3.69 1.32
CA ASP A 42 -10.80 -4.04 0.36
C ASP A 42 -10.54 -5.43 -0.28
N ALA A 43 -10.22 -6.40 0.57
CA ALA A 43 -9.80 -7.74 0.15
C ALA A 43 -10.73 -8.80 0.72
N SER A 44 -10.84 -9.94 0.03
CA SER A 44 -11.68 -11.04 0.50
C SER A 44 -11.15 -11.62 1.82
N ALA A 45 -12.04 -11.70 2.82
CA ALA A 45 -11.69 -12.20 4.15
C ALA A 45 -11.05 -13.62 4.12
N PRO A 46 -11.54 -14.60 3.34
CA PRO A 46 -10.90 -15.92 3.27
C PRO A 46 -9.43 -15.86 2.83
N LYS A 47 -9.12 -14.99 1.86
CA LYS A 47 -7.76 -14.80 1.36
C LYS A 47 -6.85 -14.18 2.43
N VAL A 48 -7.37 -13.22 3.18
CA VAL A 48 -6.64 -12.59 4.30
C VAL A 48 -6.40 -13.59 5.43
N TYR A 49 -7.41 -14.37 5.83
CA TYR A 49 -7.23 -15.41 6.85
C TYR A 49 -6.22 -16.49 6.45
N ALA A 50 -6.20 -16.90 5.18
CA ALA A 50 -5.18 -17.83 4.68
C ALA A 50 -3.76 -17.26 4.79
N VAL A 51 -3.60 -15.96 4.53
CA VAL A 51 -2.31 -15.26 4.69
C VAL A 51 -1.92 -15.14 6.16
N LEU A 52 -2.84 -14.73 7.03
CA LEU A 52 -2.59 -14.57 8.46
C LEU A 52 -2.15 -15.90 9.10
N LYS A 53 -2.83 -17.00 8.77
CA LYS A 53 -2.46 -18.34 9.27
C LYS A 53 -1.05 -18.75 8.85
N ARG A 54 -0.65 -18.46 7.60
CA ARG A 54 0.71 -18.76 7.13
C ARG A 54 1.77 -17.93 7.85
N LEU A 55 1.51 -16.64 8.03
CA LEU A 55 2.43 -15.72 8.73
C LEU A 55 2.54 -16.03 10.22
N GLU A 56 1.45 -16.44 10.86
CA GLU A 56 1.42 -16.93 12.25
C GLU A 56 2.23 -18.24 12.38
N THR A 57 2.01 -19.20 11.48
CA THR A 57 2.76 -20.48 11.47
C THR A 57 4.26 -20.26 11.27
N SER A 58 4.63 -19.21 10.54
CA SER A 58 6.02 -18.84 10.30
C SER A 58 6.64 -18.01 11.43
N GLY A 59 5.88 -17.70 12.50
CA GLY A 59 6.37 -16.97 13.67
C GLY A 59 6.45 -15.44 13.52
N PHE A 60 6.07 -14.87 12.37
CA PHE A 60 6.11 -13.41 12.17
C PHE A 60 4.97 -12.68 12.87
N LEU A 61 3.84 -13.36 13.07
CA LEU A 61 2.67 -12.83 13.74
C LEU A 61 2.36 -13.66 14.98
N LYS A 62 1.80 -12.99 16.00
CA LYS A 62 1.20 -13.64 17.16
C LYS A 62 -0.28 -13.33 17.23
N ALA A 63 -1.08 -14.37 17.41
CA ALA A 63 -2.49 -14.23 17.68
C ALA A 63 -2.72 -13.98 19.18
N VAL A 64 -3.56 -12.99 19.49
CA VAL A 64 -4.01 -12.63 20.84
C VAL A 64 -5.53 -12.66 20.86
N SER A 65 -6.11 -13.09 21.98
CA SER A 65 -7.57 -13.01 22.13
C SER A 65 -7.97 -11.54 22.25
N LYS A 66 -8.78 -11.06 21.29
CA LYS A 66 -9.43 -9.75 21.33
C LYS A 66 -10.89 -9.99 21.74
N GLY A 67 -11.11 -10.09 23.06
CA GLY A 67 -12.40 -10.49 23.63
C GLY A 67 -12.64 -12.00 23.64
N SER A 68 -13.90 -12.41 23.82
CA SER A 68 -14.33 -13.81 24.02
C SER A 68 -14.28 -14.67 22.74
N GLN A 69 -14.42 -14.07 21.55
CA GLN A 69 -14.59 -14.83 20.30
C GLN A 69 -13.64 -14.49 19.15
N PHE A 70 -12.87 -13.39 19.24
CA PHE A 70 -12.06 -12.93 18.11
C PHE A 70 -10.57 -13.02 18.37
N LYS A 71 -9.81 -13.42 17.35
CA LYS A 71 -8.35 -13.38 17.34
C LYS A 71 -7.87 -12.08 16.69
N GLY A 72 -7.12 -11.30 17.44
CA GLY A 72 -6.30 -10.19 16.93
C GLY A 72 -4.90 -10.68 16.57
N TYR A 73 -4.32 -10.13 15.52
CA TYR A 73 -2.97 -10.45 15.06
C TYR A 73 -2.10 -9.20 15.19
N PHE A 74 -0.87 -9.38 15.66
CA PHE A 74 0.14 -8.33 15.71
C PHE A 74 1.51 -8.89 15.34
N MET A 75 2.42 -8.02 14.91
CA MET A 75 3.79 -8.39 14.56
C MET A 75 4.63 -8.63 15.82
N VAL A 76 5.37 -9.75 15.84
CA VAL A 76 6.23 -10.10 16.99
C VAL A 76 7.55 -9.33 16.94
N ASP A 77 8.11 -9.18 15.74
CA ASP A 77 9.41 -8.57 15.52
C ASP A 77 9.26 -7.06 15.26
N ASP A 78 9.75 -6.25 16.20
CA ASP A 78 9.73 -4.80 16.15
C ASP A 78 10.67 -4.21 15.09
N ASP A 79 11.79 -4.87 14.79
CA ASP A 79 12.74 -4.40 13.77
C ASP A 79 12.17 -4.65 12.37
N LEU A 80 11.55 -5.81 12.16
CA LEU A 80 10.79 -6.10 10.95
C LEU A 80 9.61 -5.13 10.79
N ARG A 81 8.89 -4.83 11.88
CA ARG A 81 7.81 -3.84 11.90
C ARG A 81 8.30 -2.47 11.45
N ARG A 82 9.41 -1.98 12.01
CA ARG A 82 10.03 -0.69 11.63
C ARG A 82 10.48 -0.68 10.17
N LEU A 83 11.10 -1.77 9.70
CA LEU A 83 11.53 -1.91 8.32
C LEU A 83 10.33 -1.81 7.36
N LEU A 84 9.27 -2.56 7.65
CA LEU A 84 8.05 -2.58 6.85
C LEU A 84 7.32 -1.23 6.92
N ALA A 85 7.20 -0.60 8.09
CA ALA A 85 6.60 0.73 8.22
C ALA A 85 7.35 1.80 7.41
N LYS A 86 8.68 1.67 7.28
CA LYS A 86 9.51 2.57 6.46
C LYS A 86 9.34 2.33 4.95
N LYS A 87 9.15 1.08 4.53
CA LYS A 87 9.16 0.67 3.11
C LYS A 87 7.77 0.48 2.49
N VAL A 88 6.78 0.11 3.31
CA VAL A 88 5.41 -0.26 2.94
C VAL A 88 4.47 0.54 3.84
N ARG A 89 4.26 1.82 3.50
CA ARG A 89 3.31 2.68 4.22
C ARG A 89 1.89 2.38 3.75
N ILE A 90 1.18 1.58 4.53
CA ILE A 90 -0.27 1.34 4.34
C ILE A 90 -0.96 1.72 5.64
N SER A 91 -1.42 2.96 5.71
CA SER A 91 -2.10 3.51 6.88
C SER A 91 -3.59 3.20 6.82
N VAL A 92 -4.15 2.63 7.89
CA VAL A 92 -5.61 2.49 8.06
C VAL A 92 -6.15 3.82 8.60
N GLU A 93 -7.31 4.26 8.11
CA GLU A 93 -7.91 5.56 8.49
C GLU A 93 -8.02 5.76 10.01
N LYS A 94 -8.39 4.72 10.76
CA LYS A 94 -8.45 4.78 12.23
C LYS A 94 -7.09 5.02 12.89
N ASP A 95 -6.02 4.47 12.33
CA ASP A 95 -4.68 4.57 12.91
C ASP A 95 -4.05 5.94 12.60
N TRP A 96 -4.50 6.60 11.52
CA TRP A 96 -4.08 7.95 11.13
C TRP A 96 -4.35 9.01 12.20
N PHE A 97 -5.42 8.82 12.98
CA PHE A 97 -5.83 9.71 14.06
C PHE A 97 -5.48 9.17 15.45
N SER A 98 -4.73 8.06 15.54
CA SER A 98 -4.29 7.56 16.83
C SER A 98 -3.34 8.58 17.50
N PRO A 99 -3.47 8.83 18.83
CA PRO A 99 -2.66 9.83 19.52
C PRO A 99 -1.15 9.64 19.35
N GLU A 100 -0.70 8.38 19.24
CA GLU A 100 0.70 8.03 19.07
C GLU A 100 1.21 8.37 17.66
N MET A 101 0.43 8.06 16.61
CA MET A 101 0.79 8.41 15.23
C MET A 101 0.76 9.91 14.97
N VAL A 102 -0.15 10.64 15.62
CA VAL A 102 -0.16 12.10 15.61
C VAL A 102 1.15 12.65 16.21
N ARG A 103 1.59 12.12 17.36
CA ARG A 103 2.87 12.51 17.99
C ARG A 103 4.07 12.20 17.11
N GLU A 104 4.11 11.04 16.46
CA GLU A 104 5.19 10.70 15.51
C GLU A 104 5.20 11.65 14.31
N ARG A 105 4.02 11.98 13.78
CA ARG A 105 3.88 12.91 12.67
C ARG A 105 4.32 14.32 13.05
N GLU A 106 3.94 14.80 14.23
CA GLU A 106 4.42 16.08 14.75
C GLU A 106 5.94 16.09 14.97
N LYS A 107 6.54 14.98 15.42
CA LYS A 107 8.00 14.85 15.51
C LYS A 107 8.64 14.88 14.13
N ALA A 108 8.11 14.13 13.17
CA ALA A 108 8.60 14.10 11.79
C ALA A 108 8.45 15.46 11.11
N PHE A 109 7.34 16.15 11.33
CA PHE A 109 7.07 17.49 10.78
C PHE A 109 8.01 18.53 11.40
N ARG A 110 8.27 18.46 12.70
CA ARG A 110 9.28 19.32 13.36
C ARG A 110 10.69 19.08 12.83
N LEU A 111 11.05 17.84 12.53
CA LEU A 111 12.33 17.50 11.90
C LEU A 111 12.40 18.01 10.45
N ALA A 112 11.33 17.83 9.68
CA ALA A 112 11.24 18.30 8.30
C ALA A 112 11.26 19.83 8.20
N ASN A 113 10.59 20.55 9.10
CA ASN A 113 10.61 22.01 9.15
C ASN A 113 11.99 22.59 9.48
N LYS A 114 12.88 21.81 10.11
CA LYS A 114 14.29 22.20 10.30
C LYS A 114 15.13 22.00 9.04
N MET A 115 14.67 21.18 8.08
CA MET A 115 15.33 21.03 6.80
C MET A 115 14.91 22.18 5.88
N VAL A 116 15.78 23.18 5.76
CA VAL A 116 15.65 24.22 4.72
C VAL A 116 15.94 23.58 3.37
N VAL A 117 14.92 23.01 2.74
CA VAL A 117 15.02 22.60 1.34
C VAL A 117 15.00 23.87 0.51
N LYS A 118 16.13 24.20 -0.12
CA LYS A 118 16.14 25.17 -1.22
C LYS A 118 15.36 24.54 -2.37
N VAL A 119 14.04 24.75 -2.37
CA VAL A 119 13.22 24.46 -3.54
C VAL A 119 13.81 25.33 -4.65
N PRO A 120 14.37 24.74 -5.73
CA PRO A 120 14.75 25.55 -6.87
C PRO A 120 13.50 26.32 -7.26
N LYS A 121 13.57 27.65 -7.26
CA LYS A 121 12.44 28.48 -7.71
C LYS A 121 12.00 27.88 -9.02
N ALA A 122 10.83 27.25 -9.04
CA ALA A 122 10.28 26.73 -10.26
C ALA A 122 10.33 27.89 -11.26
N GLY A 123 11.09 27.70 -12.34
CA GLY A 123 11.13 28.66 -13.42
C GLY A 123 9.69 29.04 -13.74
N ARG A 124 9.46 30.33 -13.98
CA ARG A 124 8.14 30.89 -14.29
C ARG A 124 7.31 29.86 -15.06
N ILE A 125 6.15 29.48 -14.52
CA ILE A 125 5.15 28.71 -15.27
C ILE A 125 5.04 29.42 -16.62
N PRO A 126 5.36 28.77 -17.75
CA PRO A 126 5.21 29.39 -19.05
C PRO A 126 3.77 29.89 -19.14
N LYS A 127 3.58 31.19 -19.38
CA LYS A 127 2.24 31.77 -19.64
C LYS A 127 1.65 31.27 -20.96
N GLU A 128 2.38 30.43 -21.69
CA GLU A 128 1.88 29.75 -22.88
C GLU A 128 0.76 28.79 -22.48
N ILE A 129 -0.46 29.20 -22.81
CA ILE A 129 -1.64 28.36 -22.79
C ILE A 129 -1.28 27.11 -23.61
N PRO A 130 -1.39 25.88 -23.04
CA PRO A 130 -1.16 24.65 -23.77
C PRO A 130 -1.94 24.71 -25.09
N ASN A 131 -1.25 24.44 -26.20
CA ASN A 131 -1.79 24.65 -27.54
C ASN A 131 -3.12 23.89 -27.68
N ARG A 132 -4.26 24.60 -27.67
CA ARG A 132 -5.61 24.00 -27.65
C ARG A 132 -5.82 23.02 -28.82
N ARG A 133 -5.08 23.19 -29.91
CA ARG A 133 -5.09 22.29 -31.07
C ARG A 133 -4.65 20.87 -30.76
N GLU A 134 -3.81 20.63 -29.75
CA GLU A 134 -3.41 19.28 -29.34
C GLU A 134 -4.57 18.49 -28.72
N PHE A 135 -5.58 19.20 -28.20
CA PHE A 135 -6.76 18.61 -27.55
C PHE A 135 -8.00 18.57 -28.46
N ILE A 136 -7.95 19.20 -29.63
CA ILE A 136 -9.01 19.09 -30.64
C ILE A 136 -8.70 17.84 -31.47
N ARG A 137 -9.46 16.76 -31.24
CA ARG A 137 -9.34 15.53 -32.02
C ARG A 137 -9.84 15.80 -33.45
N PRO A 138 -8.99 15.69 -34.50
CA PRO A 138 -9.42 15.93 -35.87
C PRO A 138 -10.37 14.81 -36.34
N PRO A 139 -11.38 15.12 -37.17
CA PRO A 139 -12.35 14.13 -37.68
C PRO A 139 -11.71 13.01 -38.48
N GLU A 140 -10.49 13.22 -39.00
CA GLU A 140 -9.69 12.19 -39.68
C GLU A 140 -9.30 11.05 -38.73
N LYS A 141 -8.95 11.35 -37.47
CA LYS A 141 -8.62 10.31 -36.48
C LYS A 141 -9.85 9.47 -36.14
N ASP A 142 -11.02 10.08 -36.07
CA ASP A 142 -12.27 9.35 -35.81
C ASP A 142 -12.68 8.45 -36.98
N ARG A 143 -12.43 8.86 -38.24
CA ARG A 143 -12.63 8.00 -39.42
C ARG A 143 -11.71 6.78 -39.42
N VAL A 144 -10.45 6.95 -39.02
CA VAL A 144 -9.49 5.83 -38.91
C VAL A 144 -9.91 4.87 -37.81
N VAL A 145 -10.31 5.36 -36.63
CA VAL A 145 -10.82 4.54 -35.53
C VAL A 145 -12.08 3.78 -35.94
N ALA A 146 -13.02 4.44 -36.62
CA ALA A 146 -14.23 3.78 -37.13
C ALA A 146 -13.91 2.67 -38.15
N ARG A 147 -12.92 2.89 -39.02
CA ARG A 147 -12.46 1.88 -40.00
C ARG A 147 -11.79 0.68 -39.33
N ILE A 148 -11.04 0.90 -38.25
CA ILE A 148 -10.45 -0.19 -37.45
C ILE A 148 -11.54 -0.98 -36.73
N ALA A 149 -12.47 -0.30 -36.06
CA ALA A 149 -13.58 -0.93 -35.36
C ALA A 149 -14.50 -1.76 -36.29
N ALA A 150 -14.75 -1.28 -37.52
CA ALA A 150 -15.51 -2.02 -38.52
C ALA A 150 -14.79 -3.27 -39.05
N ARG A 151 -13.45 -3.26 -39.05
CA ARG A 151 -12.63 -4.40 -39.49
C ARG A 151 -12.58 -5.51 -38.44
N ASP A 152 -12.63 -5.15 -37.16
CA ASP A 152 -12.62 -6.10 -36.04
C ASP A 152 -14.00 -6.75 -35.78
N HIS A 153 -15.09 -6.15 -36.26
CA HIS A 153 -16.47 -6.66 -36.13
C HIS A 153 -17.02 -7.35 -37.40
N ALA A 154 -16.21 -7.55 -38.44
CA ALA A 154 -16.63 -8.34 -39.60
C ALA A 154 -16.73 -9.83 -39.21
N PRO A 155 -17.89 -10.50 -39.38
CA PRO A 155 -17.99 -11.94 -39.16
C PRO A 155 -17.06 -12.65 -40.17
N ARG A 156 -16.27 -13.61 -39.66
CA ARG A 156 -15.46 -14.51 -40.49
C ARG A 156 -16.33 -15.38 -41.37
#